data_AF-A0A0B7FPA2-F1
#
_entry.id   AF-A0A0B7FPA2-F1
#
_cell.length_a   1.000
_cell.length_b   1.000
_cell.length_c   1.000
_cell.angle_alpha   90.00
_cell.angle_beta   90.00
_cell.angle_gamma   90.00
#
_symmetry.space_group_name_H-M   'P 1'
#
loop_
_entity.id
_entity.type
_entity.pdbx_description
1 polymer ?
#
loop_
_entity_poly.entity_id
_entity_poly.type
_entity_poly.pdbx_seq_one_letter_code
_entity_poly.pdbx_strand_id
1 'polypeptide(L)'
;MYIPNVYRFLFPTLSILSAQKPGENEIGEPCQQPPAQVPATYDLCPRMTIRCVKDGNWPKGIVGNIGKKEFCWEAPRCNQCDIGANTEECNLVFPECDNLCEAFAPIPF
;
A
#
# COMPACT_ATOMS: atom_id res chain seq x y z
N MET A 1 -39.84 -11.82 -29.70
CA MET A 1 -38.76 -12.42 -28.90
C MET A 1 -38.69 -11.64 -27.59
N TYR A 2 -39.60 -11.89 -26.66
CA TYR A 2 -39.55 -12.86 -25.54
C TYR A 2 -38.40 -12.58 -24.55
N ILE A 3 -38.76 -11.98 -23.42
CA ILE A 3 -37.99 -11.94 -22.17
C ILE A 3 -38.57 -13.05 -21.28
N PRO A 4 -37.74 -13.87 -20.60
CA PRO A 4 -37.81 -13.87 -19.15
C PRO A 4 -36.45 -14.04 -18.46
N ASN A 5 -36.30 -13.18 -17.47
CA ASN A 5 -35.64 -13.35 -16.18
C ASN A 5 -36.22 -14.55 -15.42
N VAL A 6 -35.43 -15.54 -14.95
CA VAL A 6 -35.63 -16.20 -13.63
C VAL A 6 -34.62 -17.32 -13.27
N TYR A 7 -34.21 -17.28 -12.00
CA TYR A 7 -33.75 -18.33 -11.07
C TYR A 7 -32.44 -19.12 -11.37
N ARG A 8 -31.37 -19.00 -10.58
CA ARG A 8 -31.14 -19.35 -9.15
C ARG A 8 -30.89 -20.86 -8.95
N PHE A 9 -29.72 -21.14 -8.35
CA PHE A 9 -29.25 -22.39 -7.75
C PHE A 9 -28.79 -23.51 -8.67
N LEU A 10 -27.49 -23.80 -8.63
CA LEU A 10 -26.98 -25.13 -8.28
C LEU A 10 -25.62 -24.97 -7.58
N PHE A 11 -25.67 -24.83 -6.26
CA PHE A 11 -24.55 -25.19 -5.38
C PHE A 11 -24.43 -26.72 -5.39
N PRO A 12 -23.24 -27.32 -5.58
CA PRO A 12 -23.04 -28.68 -5.15
C PRO A 12 -22.87 -28.67 -3.63
N THR A 13 -23.93 -29.04 -2.93
CA THR A 13 -23.90 -29.45 -1.53
C THR A 13 -23.13 -30.76 -1.42
N LEU A 14 -21.93 -30.73 -0.86
CA LEU A 14 -21.33 -31.93 -0.27
C LEU A 14 -21.60 -31.93 1.22
N SER A 15 -22.38 -32.93 1.61
CA SER A 15 -22.91 -33.18 2.95
C SER A 15 -21.81 -33.48 3.97
N ILE A 16 -21.87 -32.76 5.09
CA ILE A 16 -21.99 -33.25 6.47
C ILE A 16 -21.23 -34.55 6.82
N LEU A 17 -20.17 -34.40 7.62
CA LEU A 17 -19.75 -35.23 8.76
C LEU A 17 -18.80 -34.32 9.57
N SER A 18 -18.86 -34.08 10.88
CA SER A 18 -19.55 -34.71 12.00
C SER A 18 -19.62 -33.67 13.12
N ALA A 19 -20.70 -33.67 13.89
CA ALA A 19 -20.82 -32.87 15.10
C ALA A 19 -20.00 -33.49 16.24
N GLN A 20 -19.04 -32.75 16.78
CA GLN A 20 -18.57 -32.94 18.16
C GLN A 20 -18.76 -31.63 18.95
N LYS A 21 -19.41 -31.80 20.10
CA LYS A 21 -19.83 -30.80 21.09
C LYS A 21 -18.60 -30.22 21.85
N PRO A 22 -18.78 -29.17 22.69
CA PRO A 22 -17.82 -28.11 22.90
C PRO A 22 -16.83 -28.44 24.02
N GLY A 23 -15.60 -27.97 23.86
CA GLY A 23 -14.61 -27.91 24.93
C GLY A 23 -13.89 -26.58 24.80
N GLU A 24 -14.11 -25.71 25.79
CA GLU A 24 -13.28 -24.53 26.07
C GLU A 24 -11.80 -24.90 25.97
N ASN A 25 -11.06 -24.12 25.19
CA ASN A 25 -9.79 -23.54 25.61
C ASN A 25 -9.42 -22.47 24.59
N GLU A 26 -9.39 -21.22 25.06
CA GLU A 26 -8.67 -20.13 24.43
C GLU A 26 -7.24 -20.56 24.11
N ILE A 27 -6.78 -20.27 22.89
CA ILE A 27 -5.44 -19.72 22.58
C ILE A 27 -5.58 -19.19 21.15
N GLY A 28 -5.34 -17.88 20.99
CA GLY A 28 -5.54 -17.15 19.74
C GLY A 28 -4.78 -17.75 18.56
N GLU A 29 -5.50 -17.92 17.46
CA GLU A 29 -4.97 -18.34 16.18
C GLU A 29 -4.09 -17.21 15.61
N PRO A 30 -2.80 -17.48 15.29
CA PRO A 30 -1.91 -16.45 14.78
C PRO A 30 -2.31 -16.10 13.34
N CYS A 31 -2.58 -14.82 13.12
CA CYS A 31 -2.76 -14.23 11.79
C CYS A 31 -1.70 -14.79 10.84
N GLN A 32 -2.14 -15.48 9.79
CA GLN A 32 -1.30 -15.96 8.71
C GLN A 32 -0.50 -14.77 8.15
N GLN A 33 0.74 -14.62 8.60
CA GLN A 33 1.69 -13.70 8.01
C GLN A 33 1.97 -14.19 6.59
N PRO A 34 1.83 -13.33 5.55
CA PRO A 34 2.36 -13.67 4.23
C PRO A 34 3.84 -14.03 4.40
N PRO A 35 4.36 -15.01 3.63
CA PRO A 35 5.72 -15.50 3.81
C PRO A 35 6.68 -14.31 3.79
N ALA A 36 7.46 -14.20 4.86
CA ALA A 36 8.54 -13.22 4.96
C ALA A 36 9.37 -13.32 3.68
N GLN A 37 9.26 -12.30 2.83
CA GLN A 37 9.96 -12.26 1.56
C GLN A 37 11.45 -12.33 1.86
N VAL A 38 12.08 -13.40 1.39
CA VAL A 38 13.53 -13.58 1.41
C VAL A 38 14.13 -12.36 0.70
N PRO A 39 15.05 -11.59 1.33
CA PRO A 39 15.58 -10.39 0.71
C PRO A 39 16.35 -10.81 -0.53
N ALA A 40 15.78 -10.53 -1.70
CA ALA A 40 16.49 -10.66 -2.94
C ALA A 40 17.65 -9.67 -2.88
N THR A 41 18.84 -10.11 -3.24
CA THR A 41 20.06 -9.30 -3.34
C THR A 41 19.98 -8.22 -4.44
N TYR A 42 18.76 -7.75 -4.78
CA TYR A 42 18.44 -6.82 -5.87
C TYR A 42 17.42 -5.73 -5.47
N ASP A 43 17.11 -5.55 -4.17
CA ASP A 43 16.49 -4.31 -3.67
C ASP A 43 17.56 -3.20 -3.61
N LEU A 44 18.09 -2.81 -4.78
CA LEU A 44 19.17 -1.81 -4.92
C LEU A 44 18.82 -0.46 -4.28
N CYS A 45 17.53 -0.18 -4.14
CA CYS A 45 17.03 1.09 -3.65
C CYS A 45 16.20 0.92 -2.38
N PRO A 46 16.52 1.66 -1.31
CA PRO A 46 15.76 1.57 -0.08
C PRO A 46 14.38 2.22 -0.25
N ARG A 47 13.37 1.65 0.40
CA ARG A 47 12.10 2.36 0.63
C ARG A 47 12.30 3.50 1.61
N MET A 48 11.90 4.70 1.22
CA MET A 48 12.08 5.89 2.06
C MET A 48 10.80 6.68 2.23
N THR A 49 10.75 7.43 3.33
CA THR A 49 9.64 8.32 3.62
C THR A 49 9.62 9.52 2.67
N ILE A 50 8.49 9.71 1.99
CA ILE A 50 8.26 10.87 1.13
C ILE A 50 7.63 12.00 1.94
N ARG A 51 8.27 13.17 1.90
CA ARG A 51 7.84 14.41 2.54
C ARG A 51 7.12 15.27 1.50
N CYS A 52 6.06 15.95 1.92
CA CYS A 52 5.37 16.93 1.08
C CYS A 52 5.94 18.31 1.40
N VAL A 53 6.35 19.04 0.37
CA VAL A 53 6.97 20.35 0.51
C VAL A 53 6.15 21.36 -0.27
N LYS A 54 5.69 22.40 0.40
CA LYS A 54 4.97 23.50 -0.23
C LYS A 54 5.93 24.46 -0.91
N ASP A 55 5.56 24.91 -2.11
CA ASP A 55 6.30 25.91 -2.90
C ASP A 55 7.77 25.53 -3.17
N GLY A 56 8.09 24.22 -3.17
CA GLY A 56 9.47 23.72 -3.35
C GLY A 56 10.48 24.18 -2.28
N ASN A 57 10.01 24.78 -1.17
CA ASN A 57 10.85 25.42 -0.18
C ASN A 57 11.47 24.42 0.81
N TRP A 58 12.27 23.46 0.33
CA TRP A 58 12.89 22.48 1.21
C TRP A 58 14.09 23.06 1.99
N PRO A 59 14.28 22.77 3.30
CA PRO A 59 13.43 21.96 4.18
C PRO A 59 12.38 22.77 4.96
N LYS A 60 12.29 24.09 4.77
CA LYS A 60 11.44 24.97 5.60
C LYS A 60 9.94 24.83 5.32
N GLY A 61 9.57 24.45 4.11
CA GLY A 61 8.21 24.28 3.61
C GLY A 61 7.70 22.85 3.73
N ILE A 62 8.31 22.00 4.57
CA ILE A 62 7.79 20.66 4.83
C ILE A 62 6.45 20.79 5.57
N VAL A 63 5.37 20.36 4.92
CA VAL A 63 4.02 20.34 5.51
C VAL A 63 3.70 19.00 6.17
N GLY A 64 4.32 17.92 5.71
CA GLY A 64 4.06 16.57 6.23
C GLY A 64 4.77 15.48 5.46
N ASN A 65 4.28 14.24 5.58
CA ASN A 65 4.78 13.08 4.84
C ASN A 65 3.66 12.08 4.51
N ILE A 66 3.81 11.35 3.40
CA ILE A 66 2.86 10.33 2.91
C ILE A 66 3.38 8.89 3.15
N GLY A 67 4.25 8.72 4.17
CA GLY A 67 4.83 7.43 4.51
C GLY A 67 5.93 6.94 3.55
N LYS A 68 6.29 5.66 3.68
CA LYS A 68 7.39 5.03 2.92
C LYS A 68 6.93 4.55 1.54
N LYS A 69 7.59 5.03 0.49
CA LYS A 69 7.33 4.65 -0.90
C LYS A 69 8.54 3.92 -1.53
N GLU A 70 8.30 3.30 -2.67
CA GLU A 70 9.32 2.59 -3.44
C GLU A 70 10.25 3.56 -4.17
N PHE A 71 11.52 3.16 -4.27
CA PHE A 71 12.54 3.87 -5.03
C PHE A 71 13.09 2.97 -6.11
N CYS A 72 13.34 3.56 -7.27
CA CYS A 72 13.77 2.87 -8.47
C CYS A 72 15.20 3.30 -8.78
N TRP A 73 16.02 2.34 -9.21
CA TRP A 73 17.39 2.61 -9.61
C TRP A 73 17.39 3.38 -10.92
N GLU A 74 17.79 4.64 -10.84
CA GLU A 74 17.97 5.55 -11.96
C GLU A 74 19.43 6.01 -11.93
N ALA A 75 20.29 5.21 -12.56
CA ALA A 75 21.75 5.33 -12.47
C ALA A 75 22.21 6.79 -12.59
N PRO A 76 23.04 7.30 -11.65
CA PRO A 76 23.77 6.56 -10.62
C PRO A 76 23.10 6.54 -9.23
N ARG A 77 21.79 6.84 -9.12
CA ARG A 77 21.13 7.00 -7.81
C ARG A 77 19.76 6.33 -7.76
N CYS A 78 19.18 6.25 -6.56
CA CYS A 78 17.78 5.87 -6.42
C CYS A 78 16.88 7.11 -6.40
N ASN A 79 15.86 7.13 -7.26
CA ASN A 79 14.83 8.17 -7.31
C ASN A 79 13.47 7.57 -6.91
N GLN A 80 12.49 8.44 -6.63
CA GLN A 80 11.12 8.00 -6.40
C GLN A 80 10.61 7.32 -7.68
N CYS A 81 10.07 6.10 -7.56
CA CYS A 81 9.56 5.38 -8.74
C CYS A 81 8.42 6.12 -9.44
N ASP A 82 7.55 6.80 -8.68
CA ASP A 82 6.41 7.55 -9.20
C ASP A 82 6.29 8.89 -8.47
N ILE A 83 7.10 9.86 -8.88
CA ILE A 83 7.07 11.22 -8.31
C ILE A 83 5.73 11.92 -8.59
N GLY A 84 5.06 11.60 -9.71
CA GLY A 84 3.77 12.19 -10.09
C GLY A 84 2.67 11.76 -9.12
N ALA A 85 2.48 10.45 -8.96
CA ALA A 85 1.49 9.92 -8.03
C ALA A 85 1.76 10.35 -6.58
N ASN A 86 3.03 10.37 -6.16
CA ASN A 86 3.39 10.86 -4.83
C ASN A 86 3.07 12.35 -4.64
N THR A 87 3.24 13.16 -5.70
CA THR A 87 2.92 14.59 -5.67
C THR A 87 1.42 14.82 -5.64
N GLU A 88 0.65 14.07 -6.43
CA GLU A 88 -0.81 14.08 -6.37
C GLU A 88 -1.30 13.69 -4.98
N GLU A 89 -0.75 12.62 -4.38
CA GLU A 89 -1.08 12.19 -3.02
C GLU A 89 -0.75 13.27 -1.98
N CYS A 90 0.39 13.97 -2.11
CA CYS A 90 0.70 15.12 -1.25
C CYS A 90 -0.39 16.21 -1.33
N ASN A 91 -0.83 16.55 -2.54
CA ASN A 91 -1.83 17.58 -2.75
C ASN A 91 -3.24 17.15 -2.32
N LEU A 92 -3.53 15.84 -2.32
CA LEU A 92 -4.78 15.27 -1.81
C LEU A 92 -4.82 15.16 -0.28
N VAL A 93 -3.70 14.76 0.35
CA VAL A 93 -3.63 14.50 1.80
C VAL A 93 -3.51 15.80 2.59
N PHE A 94 -2.78 16.79 2.08
CA PHE A 94 -2.49 18.03 2.80
C PHE A 94 -3.25 19.20 2.18
N PRO A 95 -4.38 19.65 2.77
CA PRO A 95 -5.20 20.71 2.18
C PRO A 95 -4.49 22.06 2.09
N GLU A 96 -3.47 22.29 2.93
CA GLU A 96 -2.61 23.48 2.87
C GLU A 96 -1.73 23.54 1.61
N CYS A 97 -1.61 22.44 0.87
CA CYS A 97 -0.86 22.40 -0.37
C CYS A 97 -1.56 23.14 -1.50
N ASP A 98 -2.90 23.09 -1.59
CA ASP A 98 -3.67 23.72 -2.66
C ASP A 98 -3.12 23.43 -4.08
N ASN A 99 -2.71 22.18 -4.33
CA ASN A 99 -2.05 21.74 -5.56
C ASN A 99 -0.64 22.34 -5.83
N LEU A 100 -0.02 22.97 -4.83
CA LEU A 100 1.31 23.61 -4.89
C LEU A 100 2.39 22.83 -4.11
N CYS A 101 2.08 21.64 -3.59
CA CYS A 101 3.09 20.80 -2.96
C CYS A 101 3.75 19.86 -3.95
N GLU A 102 5.00 19.53 -3.63
CA GLU A 102 5.83 18.56 -4.34
C GLU A 102 6.22 17.43 -3.38
N ALA A 103 6.31 16.21 -3.93
CA ALA A 103 6.83 15.06 -3.21
C ALA A 103 8.36 15.05 -3.19
N PHE A 104 8.95 15.15 -2.00
CA PHE A 104 10.38 15.11 -1.77
C PHE A 104 10.83 13.89 -0.98
N ALA A 105 11.93 13.31 -1.44
CA ALA A 105 12.64 12.25 -0.75
C ALA A 105 13.98 12.76 -0.20
N PRO A 106 14.46 12.23 0.94
CA PRO A 106 15.89 12.29 1.24
C PRO A 106 16.67 11.64 0.08
N ILE A 107 17.83 12.18 -0.29
CA ILE A 107 18.68 11.54 -1.31
C ILE A 107 19.21 10.23 -0.72
N PRO A 108 18.89 9.06 -1.30
CA PRO A 108 19.52 7.82 -0.92
C PRO A 108 20.93 7.77 -1.55
N PHE A 109 21.91 7.36 -0.75
CA PHE A 109 23.31 7.23 -1.17
C PHE A 109 23.51 6.10 -2.17
#